data_AF-A0A662U2G6-F1
#
_entry.id   AF-A0A662U2G6-F1
#
_cell.length_a   1.000
_cell.length_b   1.000
_cell.length_c   1.000
_cell.angle_alpha   90.00
_cell.angle_beta   90.00
_cell.angle_gamma   90.00
#
_symmetry.space_group_name_H-M   'P 1'
#
loop_
_entity.id
_entity.type
_entity.pdbx_description
1 polymer ?
#
loop_
_entity_poly.entity_id
_entity_poly.type
_entity_poly.pdbx_seq_one_letter_code
_entity_poly.pdbx_strand_id
1 'polypeptide(L)'
;KKSVYAHAWTSSRELMYGLDILLLMCNIATRYAYDNSGYMIFIQGGKNMLTFSKFSKLFKRKNIPVNSTTIGMSCSEKIPSSLSKSMARLLKNGDLYVVAVKRIEKVRYNGYLYDFEVQHPSKPYGNFMHGLSVFTHNCQNFEVTYDGKGRALTPEEAAKEIVLCHREYGTRGVAVSGGEPTLNRDWLVMFFKEVTKRVHERVRRHLDSNGTLLTPGYIDELVEAGCNNIGVEPKCVSVETYMKITGLKDRSLAEKYLNTTWKAIEYLNENYLDKVYIGIGLVYNRELVTLDEIAKAGEKIASINPHLQVTVLDYFPAFRRRTLKRPSPAEMIKVKKILENAGLKTVIVQTSIGHIGPGK
;
A
#
# COMPACT_ATOMS: atom_id res chain seq x y z
N LYS A 1 44.93 9.85 -1.56
CA LYS A 1 43.75 10.27 -0.76
C LYS A 1 43.07 9.00 -0.25
N LYS A 2 43.37 8.55 0.97
CA LYS A 2 42.83 7.30 1.53
C LYS A 2 41.62 7.61 2.43
N SER A 3 40.50 6.90 2.23
CA SER A 3 39.33 6.88 3.13
C SER A 3 39.40 5.66 4.04
N VAL A 4 38.74 5.71 5.20
CA VAL A 4 38.62 4.53 6.07
C VAL A 4 37.46 3.68 5.56
N TYR A 5 37.73 2.40 5.32
CA TYR A 5 36.72 1.40 5.01
C TYR A 5 36.70 0.36 6.13
N ALA A 6 35.53 0.15 6.74
CA ALA A 6 35.34 -0.85 7.78
C ALA A 6 34.06 -1.63 7.51
N HIS A 7 33.98 -2.84 8.04
CA HIS A 7 32.73 -3.58 8.12
C HIS A 7 32.49 -4.01 9.57
N ALA A 8 31.22 -4.05 9.98
CA ALA A 8 30.80 -4.61 11.24
C ALA A 8 29.69 -5.64 10.99
N TRP A 9 29.64 -6.66 11.85
CA TRP A 9 28.67 -7.74 11.75
C TRP A 9 27.97 -7.93 13.10
N THR A 10 26.68 -8.21 13.05
CA THR A 10 25.86 -8.51 14.23
C THR A 10 24.70 -9.44 13.86
N SER A 11 24.29 -10.30 14.78
CA SER A 11 23.07 -11.09 14.64
C SER A 11 21.80 -10.30 15.02
N SER A 12 21.94 -9.12 15.64
CA SER A 12 20.80 -8.26 16.01
C SER A 12 20.61 -7.13 15.02
N ARG A 13 19.40 -7.07 14.46
CA ARG A 13 18.95 -6.04 13.52
C ARG A 13 18.88 -4.66 14.18
N GLU A 14 18.43 -4.62 15.42
CA GLU A 14 18.27 -3.41 16.23
C GLU A 14 19.61 -2.78 16.54
N LEU A 15 20.62 -3.60 16.87
CA LEU A 15 21.99 -3.11 17.07
C LEU A 15 22.59 -2.55 15.78
N MET A 16 22.31 -3.18 14.63
CA MET A 16 22.75 -2.69 13.32
C MET A 16 22.11 -1.33 13.00
N TYR A 17 20.80 -1.19 13.20
CA TYR A 17 20.11 0.08 12.99
C TYR A 17 20.54 1.17 13.97
N GLY A 18 20.75 0.83 15.25
CA GLY A 18 21.28 1.77 16.23
C GLY A 18 22.67 2.29 15.81
N LEU A 19 23.54 1.41 15.32
CA LEU A 19 24.85 1.79 14.81
C LEU A 19 24.75 2.64 13.54
N ASP A 20 23.84 2.31 12.63
CA ASP A 20 23.59 3.06 11.40
C ASP A 20 23.18 4.50 11.70
N ILE A 21 22.21 4.69 12.60
CA ILE A 21 21.76 6.01 13.05
C ILE A 21 22.93 6.80 13.65
N LEU A 22 23.75 6.19 14.52
CA LEU A 22 24.90 6.88 15.12
C LEU A 22 25.95 7.30 14.08
N LEU A 23 26.17 6.49 13.06
CA LEU A 23 27.09 6.80 11.95
C LEU A 23 26.54 7.92 11.07
N LEU A 24 25.24 7.88 10.75
CA LEU A 24 24.54 8.94 10.01
C LEU A 24 24.52 10.26 10.79
N MET A 25 24.33 10.22 12.12
CA MET A 25 24.47 11.40 12.99
C MET A 25 25.87 12.00 12.98
N CYS A 26 26.88 11.19 12.65
CA CYS A 26 28.25 11.64 12.45
C CYS A 26 28.57 11.94 10.98
N ASN A 27 27.55 12.02 10.11
CA ASN A 27 27.63 12.22 8.66
C ASN A 27 28.43 11.16 7.91
N ILE A 28 28.50 9.93 8.43
CA ILE A 28 29.20 8.80 7.79
C ILE A 28 28.18 7.96 7.04
N ALA A 29 28.36 7.85 5.72
CA ALA A 29 27.52 7.02 4.88
C ALA A 29 27.84 5.53 5.11
N THR A 30 26.77 4.74 5.14
CA THR A 30 26.78 3.30 5.39
C THR A 30 26.10 2.57 4.24
N ARG A 31 26.43 1.29 4.08
CA ARG A 31 25.66 0.34 3.26
C ARG A 31 25.50 -0.93 4.08
N TYR A 32 24.42 -1.67 3.90
CA TYR A 32 24.22 -2.93 4.62
C TYR A 32 23.90 -4.08 3.68
N ALA A 33 24.25 -5.28 4.13
CA ALA A 33 23.87 -6.56 3.56
C ALA A 33 23.42 -7.48 4.70
N TYR A 34 22.62 -8.50 4.39
CA TYR A 34 22.22 -9.49 5.37
C TYR A 34 22.15 -10.88 4.73
N ASP A 35 22.40 -11.90 5.54
CA ASP A 35 22.25 -13.31 5.18
C ASP A 35 21.59 -14.08 6.33
N ASN A 36 21.50 -15.40 6.20
CA ASN A 36 20.90 -16.27 7.23
C ASN A 36 21.71 -16.31 8.54
N SER A 37 22.93 -15.77 8.55
CA SER A 37 23.84 -15.79 9.69
C SER A 37 23.82 -14.45 10.43
N GLY A 38 23.51 -13.33 9.77
CA GLY A 38 23.33 -12.04 10.42
C GLY A 38 23.31 -10.84 9.48
N TYR A 39 23.58 -9.67 10.06
CA TYR A 39 23.57 -8.37 9.39
C TYR A 39 24.99 -7.82 9.32
N MET A 40 25.40 -7.37 8.14
CA MET A 40 26.69 -6.73 7.89
C MET A 40 26.50 -5.29 7.47
N ILE A 41 27.26 -4.37 8.04
CA ILE A 41 27.30 -2.96 7.67
C ILE A 41 28.69 -2.59 7.17
N PHE A 42 28.74 -1.98 6.00
CA PHE A 42 29.92 -1.40 5.36
C PHE A 42 29.95 0.09 5.63
N ILE A 43 31.07 0.58 6.16
CA ILE A 43 31.26 1.94 6.61
C ILE A 43 32.38 2.55 5.77
N GLN A 44 32.09 3.64 5.05
CA GLN A 44 33.10 4.40 4.33
C GLN A 44 33.13 5.84 4.84
N GLY A 45 34.20 6.18 5.55
CA GLY A 45 34.35 7.47 6.22
C GLY A 45 35.60 8.23 5.78
N GLY A 46 35.48 9.56 5.81
CA GLY A 46 36.55 10.55 5.68
C GLY A 46 36.81 11.25 7.01
N LYS A 47 36.95 12.58 7.00
CA LYS A 47 37.23 13.37 8.22
C LYS A 47 36.11 13.27 9.26
N ASN A 48 34.88 13.04 8.83
CA ASN A 48 33.71 12.74 9.66
C ASN A 48 33.92 11.55 10.65
N MET A 49 34.84 10.63 10.38
CA MET A 49 35.22 9.57 11.33
C MET A 49 35.79 10.11 12.65
N LEU A 50 36.40 11.30 12.64
CA LEU A 50 36.90 11.96 13.84
C LEU A 50 35.74 12.33 14.78
N THR A 51 34.60 12.75 14.23
CA THR A 51 33.40 13.06 15.02
C THR A 51 32.84 11.79 15.65
N PHE A 52 32.70 10.71 14.87
CA PHE A 52 32.24 9.42 15.38
C PHE A 52 33.13 8.84 16.49
N SER A 53 34.45 9.02 16.40
CA SER A 53 35.38 8.59 17.46
C SER A 53 35.17 9.28 18.81
N LYS A 54 34.56 10.48 18.84
CA LYS A 54 34.22 11.19 20.08
C LYS A 54 33.00 10.56 20.77
N PHE A 55 32.03 10.09 19.99
CA PHE A 55 30.80 9.46 20.49
C PHE A 55 30.98 7.98 20.80
N SER A 56 31.89 7.29 20.10
CA SER A 56 32.08 5.85 20.23
C SER A 56 33.28 5.49 21.10
N LYS A 57 33.02 4.94 22.29
CA LYS A 57 34.06 4.34 23.16
C LYS A 57 34.79 3.15 22.51
N LEU A 58 34.29 2.65 21.36
CA LEU A 58 34.85 1.53 20.61
C LEU A 58 36.28 1.79 20.14
N PHE A 59 36.60 3.02 19.68
CA PHE A 59 37.94 3.35 19.18
C PHE A 59 39.01 3.31 20.27
N LYS A 60 38.67 3.82 21.47
CA LYS A 60 39.53 3.71 22.67
C LYS A 60 39.74 2.26 23.07
N ARG A 61 38.68 1.44 23.07
CA ARG A 61 38.75 0.01 23.41
C ARG A 61 39.60 -0.81 22.44
N LYS A 62 39.62 -0.45 21.15
CA LYS A 62 40.39 -1.14 20.10
C LYS A 62 41.78 -0.53 19.88
N ASN A 63 42.17 0.46 20.68
CA ASN A 63 43.45 1.17 20.61
C ASN A 63 43.79 1.69 19.19
N ILE A 64 42.78 2.15 18.43
CA ILE A 64 42.97 2.67 17.07
C ILE A 64 43.44 4.13 17.20
N PRO A 65 44.65 4.49 16.74
CA PRO A 65 45.17 5.84 16.91
C PRO A 65 44.54 6.79 15.88
N VAL A 66 43.43 7.41 16.27
CA VAL A 66 42.63 8.29 15.39
C VAL A 66 43.36 9.59 15.05
N ASN A 67 44.19 10.12 15.96
CA ASN A 67 44.87 11.41 15.80
C ASN A 67 46.13 11.37 14.91
N SER A 68 46.74 10.20 14.71
CA SER A 68 47.96 10.06 13.88
C SER A 68 47.68 9.56 12.46
N THR A 69 46.42 9.22 12.15
CA THR A 69 46.03 8.70 10.83
C THR A 69 45.63 9.85 9.92
N THR A 70 46.30 10.01 8.77
CA THR A 70 45.93 11.04 7.77
C THR A 70 44.69 10.59 6.98
N ILE A 71 43.53 11.19 7.25
CA ILE A 71 42.24 10.83 6.63
C ILE A 71 41.84 11.86 5.54
N GLY A 72 41.50 11.38 4.33
CA GLY A 72 41.04 12.20 3.21
C GLY A 72 39.54 12.55 3.26
N MET A 73 39.09 13.44 2.37
CA MET A 73 37.65 13.72 2.18
C MET A 73 36.93 12.55 1.49
N SER A 74 35.71 12.25 1.92
CA SER A 74 34.88 11.20 1.31
C SER A 74 34.33 11.65 -0.06
N CYS A 75 33.78 10.72 -0.85
CA CYS A 75 33.10 11.06 -2.10
C CYS A 75 31.80 11.87 -1.88
N SER A 76 31.13 11.72 -0.73
CA SER A 76 29.92 12.48 -0.37
C SER A 76 30.22 13.89 0.13
N GLU A 77 31.45 14.19 0.51
CA GLU A 77 31.91 15.53 0.95
C GLU A 77 32.35 16.44 -0.22
N LYS A 78 32.27 15.97 -1.47
CA LYS A 78 32.69 16.76 -2.65
C LYS A 78 31.52 17.59 -3.18
N ILE A 79 31.58 18.91 -2.97
CA ILE A 79 30.62 19.88 -3.52
C ILE A 79 30.93 20.09 -5.02
N PRO A 80 29.94 20.01 -5.93
CA PRO A 80 30.12 20.32 -7.35
C PRO A 80 30.64 21.74 -7.58
N SER A 81 31.64 21.90 -8.45
CA SER A 81 32.32 23.17 -8.73
C SER A 81 31.45 24.22 -9.43
N SER A 82 30.31 23.82 -9.99
CA SER A 82 29.37 24.68 -10.72
C SER A 82 28.37 25.42 -9.83
N LEU A 83 28.36 25.17 -8.52
CA LEU A 83 27.46 25.85 -7.58
C LEU A 83 27.92 27.29 -7.29
N SER A 84 26.97 28.21 -7.17
CA SER A 84 27.25 29.58 -6.76
C SER A 84 27.90 29.61 -5.36
N LYS A 85 28.79 30.59 -5.11
CA LYS A 85 29.52 30.70 -3.83
C LYS A 85 28.60 30.77 -2.61
N SER A 86 27.42 31.38 -2.74
CA SER A 86 26.41 31.45 -1.68
C SER A 86 25.78 30.09 -1.41
N MET A 87 25.40 29.35 -2.46
CA MET A 87 24.80 28.02 -2.34
C MET A 87 25.80 26.97 -1.84
N ALA A 88 27.04 27.03 -2.34
CA ALA A 88 28.12 26.18 -1.84
C ALA A 88 28.41 26.42 -0.35
N ARG A 89 28.29 27.67 0.12
CA ARG A 89 28.43 28.01 1.55
C ARG A 89 27.24 27.52 2.37
N LEU A 90 26.03 27.62 1.83
CA LEU A 90 24.80 27.14 2.47
C LEU A 90 24.80 25.61 2.65
N LEU A 91 25.23 24.88 1.60
CA LEU A 91 25.36 23.42 1.61
C LEU A 91 26.53 22.93 2.47
N LYS A 92 27.60 23.73 2.59
CA LYS A 92 28.75 23.40 3.43
C LYS A 92 28.46 23.64 4.93
N ASN A 93 27.53 24.54 5.24
CA ASN A 93 27.25 25.00 6.60
C ASN A 93 25.84 24.64 7.11
N GLY A 94 25.03 23.93 6.32
CA GLY A 94 23.65 23.56 6.66
C GLY A 94 23.40 22.06 6.47
N ASP A 95 22.25 21.58 6.95
CA ASP A 95 21.90 20.15 7.01
C ASP A 95 21.35 19.58 5.69
N LEU A 96 21.58 20.25 4.55
CA LEU A 96 21.05 19.91 3.24
C LEU A 96 22.07 19.14 2.40
N TYR A 97 21.67 17.95 1.93
CA TYR A 97 22.48 17.11 1.04
C TYR A 97 22.02 17.23 -0.42
N VAL A 98 22.96 17.50 -1.33
CA VAL A 98 22.67 17.51 -2.77
C VAL A 98 22.75 16.10 -3.33
N VAL A 99 21.59 15.53 -3.65
CA VAL A 99 21.49 14.30 -4.45
C VAL A 99 21.39 14.70 -5.92
N ALA A 100 22.30 14.19 -6.75
CA ALA A 100 22.28 14.48 -8.18
C ALA A 100 21.04 13.86 -8.85
N VAL A 101 20.13 14.70 -9.33
CA VAL A 101 18.95 14.27 -10.07
C VAL A 101 19.37 13.88 -11.49
N LYS A 102 19.30 12.58 -11.81
CA LYS A 102 19.72 12.04 -13.12
C LYS A 102 18.76 12.38 -14.25
N ARG A 103 17.46 12.48 -13.95
CA ARG A 103 16.42 12.99 -14.86
C ARG A 103 15.24 13.52 -14.05
N ILE A 104 14.58 14.55 -14.53
CA ILE A 104 13.27 15.00 -14.04
C ILE A 104 12.29 14.75 -15.17
N GLU A 105 11.35 13.83 -14.95
CA GLU A 105 10.24 13.63 -15.87
C GLU A 105 8.98 14.24 -15.25
N LYS A 106 8.42 15.22 -15.94
CA LYS A 106 7.06 15.68 -15.65
C LYS A 106 6.10 14.73 -16.36
N VAL A 107 5.49 13.82 -15.61
CA VAL A 107 4.48 12.90 -16.14
C VAL A 107 3.11 13.50 -15.86
N ARG A 108 2.31 13.72 -16.90
CA ARG A 108 0.93 14.17 -16.75
C ARG A 108 0.11 12.99 -16.22
N TYR A 109 -0.31 13.03 -14.96
CA TYR A 109 -1.16 12.01 -14.37
C TYR A 109 -2.60 12.17 -14.90
N ASN A 110 -3.14 11.12 -15.52
CA ASN A 110 -4.52 11.06 -16.00
C ASN A 110 -5.13 9.73 -15.53
N GLY A 111 -5.25 9.58 -14.20
CA GLY A 111 -5.82 8.40 -13.55
C GLY A 111 -7.31 8.53 -13.27
N TYR A 112 -7.97 7.39 -13.07
CA TYR A 112 -9.43 7.31 -12.83
C TYR A 112 -9.83 7.52 -11.35
N LEU A 113 -8.87 7.44 -10.43
CA LEU A 113 -9.08 7.48 -8.97
C LEU A 113 -7.87 8.17 -8.29
N TYR A 114 -8.08 9.02 -7.29
CA TYR A 114 -7.04 9.30 -6.30
C TYR A 114 -7.23 8.30 -5.17
N ASP A 115 -6.33 7.34 -5.07
CA ASP A 115 -6.28 6.47 -3.90
C ASP A 115 -5.60 7.24 -2.76
N PHE A 116 -6.07 7.04 -1.53
CA PHE A 116 -5.51 7.67 -0.34
C PHE A 116 -4.22 6.95 0.11
N GLU A 117 -3.38 6.62 -0.87
CA GLU A 117 -2.11 5.92 -0.70
C GLU A 117 -1.00 6.77 -1.32
N VAL A 118 -0.66 7.86 -0.66
CA VAL A 118 0.61 8.54 -0.94
C VAL A 118 1.25 8.88 0.40
N GLN A 119 2.23 8.07 0.82
CA GLN A 119 3.20 8.53 1.82
C GLN A 119 3.92 9.76 1.24
N HIS A 120 3.39 10.95 1.54
CA HIS A 120 4.07 12.20 1.29
C HIS A 120 4.79 12.63 2.59
N PRO A 121 6.10 12.91 2.58
CA PRO A 121 6.85 13.28 3.79
C PRO A 121 6.28 14.49 4.56
N SER A 122 5.52 15.36 3.90
CA SER A 122 4.89 16.54 4.53
C SER A 122 3.39 16.41 4.84
N LYS A 123 2.73 15.30 4.47
CA LYS A 123 1.32 15.02 4.80
C LYS A 123 1.14 13.53 5.09
N PRO A 124 1.51 13.08 6.31
CA PRO A 124 1.53 11.65 6.67
C PRO A 124 0.15 11.06 6.98
N TYR A 125 -0.92 11.86 6.95
CA TYR A 125 -2.25 11.42 7.30
C TYR A 125 -2.92 10.81 6.08
N GLY A 126 -2.88 9.48 6.01
CA GLY A 126 -3.82 8.68 5.25
C GLY A 126 -5.11 8.52 6.06
N ASN A 127 -6.29 8.80 5.50
CA ASN A 127 -7.56 8.41 6.12
C ASN A 127 -7.84 6.97 5.76
N PHE A 128 -7.43 6.09 6.66
CA PHE A 128 -7.75 4.69 6.59
C PHE A 128 -8.65 4.34 7.75
N MET A 129 -9.70 3.59 7.46
CA MET A 129 -10.54 3.06 8.52
C MET A 129 -9.81 1.91 9.21
N HIS A 130 -9.47 2.11 10.48
CA HIS A 130 -8.90 1.06 11.32
C HIS A 130 -9.98 0.05 11.71
N GLY A 131 -9.67 -1.22 11.55
CA GLY A 131 -10.58 -2.32 11.84
C GLY A 131 -10.50 -3.43 10.81
N LEU A 132 -10.51 -4.67 11.26
CA LEU A 132 -10.48 -5.85 10.40
C LEU A 132 -11.64 -6.76 10.78
N SER A 133 -12.66 -6.85 9.93
CA SER A 133 -13.86 -7.69 10.20
C SER A 133 -13.56 -9.17 10.01
N VAL A 134 -12.57 -9.48 9.17
CA VAL A 134 -12.17 -10.84 8.81
C VAL A 134 -10.65 -10.89 8.77
N PHE A 135 -10.05 -11.79 9.56
CA PHE A 135 -8.61 -12.06 9.42
C PHE A 135 -8.32 -12.36 7.96
N THR A 136 -7.35 -11.68 7.35
CA THR A 136 -6.77 -12.10 6.06
C THR A 136 -5.29 -12.14 6.27
N HIS A 137 -4.67 -13.27 5.93
CA HIS A 137 -3.28 -13.49 6.36
C HIS A 137 -2.29 -12.59 5.61
N ASN A 138 -2.64 -12.08 4.43
CA ASN A 138 -1.74 -11.28 3.59
C ASN A 138 -2.36 -9.96 3.11
N CYS A 139 -3.01 -9.22 4.01
CA CYS A 139 -3.38 -7.84 3.74
C CYS A 139 -2.14 -7.06 3.23
N GLN A 140 -2.26 -6.45 2.04
CA GLN A 140 -1.18 -5.65 1.44
C GLN A 140 -0.92 -4.40 2.28
N ASN A 141 -1.99 -3.83 2.85
CA ASN A 141 -1.97 -2.61 3.67
C ASN A 141 -2.08 -2.96 5.16
N PHE A 142 -1.28 -3.94 5.62
CA PHE A 142 -1.36 -4.42 7.01
C PHE A 142 -0.96 -3.33 8.02
N GLU A 143 0.01 -2.46 7.69
CA GLU A 143 0.43 -1.36 8.57
C GLU A 143 -0.71 -0.40 8.88
N VAL A 144 -1.56 -0.16 7.88
CA VAL A 144 -2.76 0.66 7.95
C VAL A 144 -3.86 -0.03 8.76
N THR A 145 -4.12 -1.30 8.45
CA THR A 145 -5.15 -2.12 9.11
C THR A 145 -4.90 -2.22 10.62
N TYR A 146 -3.63 -2.29 11.02
CA TYR A 146 -3.19 -2.43 12.42
C TYR A 146 -2.65 -1.12 13.02
N ASP A 147 -2.83 0.02 12.35
CA ASP A 147 -2.45 1.29 12.93
C ASP A 147 -3.43 1.64 14.07
N GLY A 148 -2.88 1.77 15.28
CA GLY A 148 -3.60 2.22 16.48
C GLY A 148 -2.93 3.44 17.12
N LYS A 149 -2.04 4.12 16.38
CA LYS A 149 -1.24 5.24 16.86
C LYS A 149 -1.62 6.57 16.20
N GLY A 150 -2.28 6.51 15.03
CA GLY A 150 -2.82 7.68 14.34
C GLY A 150 -3.87 8.44 15.16
N ARG A 151 -4.01 9.75 14.88
CA ARG A 151 -5.11 10.56 15.42
C ARG A 151 -6.40 10.16 14.70
N ALA A 152 -7.44 9.80 15.45
CA ALA A 152 -8.75 9.58 14.89
C ALA A 152 -9.33 10.88 14.29
N LEU A 153 -9.88 10.79 13.08
CA LEU A 153 -10.58 11.90 12.43
C LEU A 153 -12.10 11.71 12.55
N THR A 154 -12.81 12.82 12.70
CA THR A 154 -14.26 12.86 12.50
C THR A 154 -14.60 12.73 11.01
N PRO A 155 -15.83 12.32 10.66
CA PRO A 155 -16.26 12.23 9.26
C PRO A 155 -16.09 13.55 8.50
N GLU A 156 -16.35 14.68 9.16
CA GLU A 156 -16.22 16.01 8.56
C GLU A 156 -14.76 16.39 8.29
N GLU A 157 -13.86 16.14 9.24
CA GLU A 157 -12.43 16.38 9.06
C GLU A 157 -11.88 15.57 7.88
N ALA A 158 -12.17 14.27 7.85
CA ALA A 158 -11.74 13.39 6.76
C ALA A 158 -12.31 13.82 5.40
N ALA A 159 -13.60 14.21 5.36
CA ALA A 159 -14.24 14.72 4.15
C ALA A 159 -13.62 16.04 3.67
N LYS A 160 -13.28 16.97 4.57
CA LYS A 160 -12.59 18.21 4.20
C LYS A 160 -11.23 17.92 3.59
N GLU A 161 -10.43 17.05 4.21
CA GLU A 161 -9.10 16.69 3.73
C GLU A 161 -9.13 16.02 2.35
N ILE A 162 -10.00 15.02 2.16
CA ILE A 162 -10.06 14.30 0.88
C ILE A 162 -10.59 15.17 -0.27
N VAL A 163 -11.52 16.07 0.01
CA VAL A 163 -12.04 17.00 -1.00
C VAL A 163 -11.00 18.04 -1.38
N LEU A 164 -10.20 18.53 -0.42
CA LEU A 164 -9.07 19.40 -0.72
C LEU A 164 -8.08 18.69 -1.65
N CYS A 165 -7.71 17.44 -1.35
CA CYS A 165 -6.84 16.64 -2.21
C CYS A 165 -7.43 16.42 -3.60
N HIS A 166 -8.70 16.05 -3.69
CA HIS A 166 -9.41 15.89 -4.97
C HIS A 166 -9.34 17.14 -5.85
N ARG A 167 -9.55 18.32 -5.25
CA ARG A 167 -9.48 19.62 -5.95
C ARG A 167 -8.05 19.97 -6.37
N GLU A 168 -7.08 19.78 -5.47
CA GLU A 168 -5.66 20.08 -5.73
C GLU A 168 -5.10 19.23 -6.88
N TYR A 169 -5.42 17.93 -6.89
CA TYR A 169 -4.88 16.98 -7.86
C TYR A 169 -5.80 16.76 -9.08
N GLY A 170 -6.96 17.41 -9.13
CA GLY A 170 -7.89 17.35 -10.27
C GLY A 170 -8.40 15.94 -10.58
N THR A 171 -8.64 15.13 -9.55
CA THR A 171 -8.96 13.70 -9.74
C THR A 171 -10.43 13.52 -10.12
N ARG A 172 -10.82 12.36 -10.64
CA ARG A 172 -12.23 12.10 -11.03
C ARG A 172 -13.11 11.64 -9.87
N GLY A 173 -12.50 11.37 -8.71
CA GLY A 173 -13.17 10.80 -7.57
C GLY A 173 -12.31 10.74 -6.32
N VAL A 174 -12.98 10.35 -5.25
CA VAL A 174 -12.44 10.04 -3.94
C VAL A 174 -12.78 8.60 -3.58
N ALA A 175 -11.95 7.95 -2.79
CA ALA A 175 -12.16 6.58 -2.36
C ALA A 175 -11.92 6.41 -0.85
N VAL A 176 -12.66 5.49 -0.24
CA VAL A 176 -12.44 4.99 1.11
C VAL A 176 -12.19 3.49 1.02
N SER A 177 -11.03 3.08 1.53
CA SER A 177 -10.57 1.68 1.62
C SER A 177 -9.79 1.50 2.94
N GLY A 178 -8.83 0.58 3.00
CA GLY A 178 -7.93 0.36 4.13
C GLY A 178 -8.04 -1.06 4.68
N GLY A 179 -8.56 -1.19 5.91
CA GLY A 179 -8.90 -2.49 6.50
C GLY A 179 -10.30 -2.94 6.06
N GLU A 180 -11.31 -2.59 6.84
CA GLU A 180 -12.71 -2.75 6.45
C GLU A 180 -13.53 -1.52 6.89
N PRO A 181 -13.80 -0.56 5.98
CA PRO A 181 -14.51 0.67 6.31
C PRO A 181 -15.90 0.45 6.89
N THR A 182 -16.58 -0.63 6.50
CA THR A 182 -17.98 -0.86 6.87
C THR A 182 -18.17 -1.19 8.35
N LEU A 183 -17.09 -1.50 9.09
CA LEU A 183 -17.14 -1.74 10.53
C LEU A 183 -17.67 -0.55 11.34
N ASN A 184 -17.44 0.68 10.87
CA ASN A 184 -17.92 1.89 11.53
C ASN A 184 -19.02 2.55 10.70
N ARG A 185 -20.22 1.97 10.80
CA ARG A 185 -21.41 2.35 10.01
C ARG A 185 -21.75 3.81 10.06
N ASP A 186 -21.97 4.35 11.25
CA ASP A 186 -22.38 5.75 11.43
C ASP A 186 -21.33 6.72 10.89
N TRP A 187 -20.05 6.44 11.16
CA TRP A 187 -18.95 7.26 10.66
C TRP A 187 -18.91 7.25 9.14
N LEU A 188 -19.02 6.08 8.50
CA LEU A 188 -18.90 5.94 7.04
C LEU A 188 -20.07 6.61 6.31
N VAL A 189 -21.29 6.40 6.80
CA VAL A 189 -22.49 7.06 6.26
C VAL A 189 -22.36 8.59 6.40
N MET A 190 -21.94 9.08 7.56
CA MET A 190 -21.72 10.52 7.76
C MET A 190 -20.59 11.06 6.90
N PHE A 191 -19.52 10.30 6.68
CA PHE A 191 -18.41 10.69 5.82
C PHE A 191 -18.89 10.92 4.39
N PHE A 192 -19.66 9.98 3.82
CA PHE A 192 -20.20 10.15 2.47
C PHE A 192 -21.15 11.35 2.38
N LYS A 193 -22.00 11.57 3.40
CA LYS A 193 -22.85 12.78 3.48
C LYS A 193 -22.00 14.06 3.44
N GLU A 194 -20.92 14.12 4.22
CA GLU A 194 -20.04 15.28 4.26
C GLU A 194 -19.25 15.47 2.95
N VAL A 195 -18.78 14.40 2.32
CA VAL A 195 -18.13 14.48 0.99
C VAL A 195 -19.13 15.00 -0.04
N THR A 196 -20.33 14.43 -0.10
CA THR A 196 -21.38 14.78 -1.08
C THR A 196 -21.73 16.26 -1.03
N LYS A 197 -21.81 16.87 0.17
CA LYS A 197 -22.03 18.33 0.34
C LYS A 197 -20.93 19.21 -0.27
N ARG A 198 -19.73 18.66 -0.51
CA ARG A 198 -18.51 19.41 -0.85
C ARG A 198 -17.99 19.16 -2.26
N VAL A 199 -18.55 18.21 -2.99
CA VAL A 199 -18.11 17.85 -4.35
C VAL A 199 -19.26 17.93 -5.35
N HIS A 200 -18.92 18.08 -6.63
CA HIS A 200 -19.91 18.02 -7.70
C HIS A 200 -20.56 16.62 -7.79
N GLU A 201 -21.80 16.53 -8.25
CA GLU A 201 -22.56 15.27 -8.35
C GLU A 201 -21.81 14.17 -9.13
N ARG A 202 -21.05 14.58 -10.16
CA ARG A 202 -20.27 13.72 -11.07
C ARG A 202 -19.00 13.15 -10.46
N VAL A 203 -18.58 13.64 -9.28
CA VAL A 203 -17.38 13.12 -8.61
C VAL A 203 -17.68 11.71 -8.13
N ARG A 204 -16.84 10.75 -8.50
CA ARG A 204 -16.92 9.38 -8.01
C ARG A 204 -16.63 9.38 -6.50
N ARG A 205 -17.50 8.77 -5.72
CA ARG A 205 -17.41 8.60 -4.27
C ARG A 205 -17.38 7.10 -4.03
N HIS A 206 -16.17 6.57 -3.92
CA HIS A 206 -15.91 5.13 -3.96
C HIS A 206 -15.79 4.53 -2.56
N LEU A 207 -16.52 3.46 -2.30
CA LEU A 207 -16.27 2.54 -1.19
C LEU A 207 -15.61 1.28 -1.75
N ASP A 208 -14.50 0.86 -1.15
CA ASP A 208 -13.87 -0.43 -1.39
C ASP A 208 -13.94 -1.26 -0.10
N SER A 209 -14.57 -2.44 -0.18
CA SER A 209 -14.96 -3.24 0.99
C SER A 209 -14.89 -4.73 0.69
N ASN A 210 -14.58 -5.52 1.72
CA ASN A 210 -14.72 -6.97 1.67
C ASN A 210 -16.19 -7.45 1.69
N GLY A 211 -17.15 -6.53 1.91
CA GLY A 211 -18.59 -6.76 1.83
C GLY A 211 -19.21 -7.57 2.95
N THR A 212 -18.44 -7.97 3.96
CA THR A 212 -18.90 -8.92 5.00
C THR A 212 -20.01 -8.37 5.90
N LEU A 213 -20.18 -7.04 5.92
CA LEU A 213 -21.22 -6.32 6.67
C LEU A 213 -22.20 -5.57 5.77
N LEU A 214 -22.07 -5.65 4.45
CA LEU A 214 -22.94 -4.95 3.49
C LEU A 214 -24.29 -5.66 3.37
N THR A 215 -25.19 -5.39 4.33
CA THR A 215 -26.60 -5.78 4.23
C THR A 215 -27.36 -4.80 3.32
N PRO A 216 -28.52 -5.20 2.74
CA PRO A 216 -29.36 -4.31 1.93
C PRO A 216 -29.58 -2.93 2.55
N GLY A 217 -30.07 -2.87 3.80
CA GLY A 217 -30.34 -1.59 4.46
C GLY A 217 -29.09 -0.74 4.73
N TYR A 218 -27.90 -1.35 4.82
CA TYR A 218 -26.66 -0.56 4.94
C TYR A 218 -26.18 -0.07 3.57
N ILE A 219 -26.36 -0.87 2.51
CA ILE A 219 -26.14 -0.43 1.13
C ILE A 219 -27.03 0.78 0.82
N ASP A 220 -28.32 0.72 1.17
CA ASP A 220 -29.28 1.81 0.98
C ASP A 220 -28.79 3.10 1.63
N GLU A 221 -28.41 3.06 2.90
CA GLU A 221 -27.89 4.24 3.62
C GLU A 221 -26.61 4.81 2.99
N LEU A 222 -25.72 3.97 2.47
CA LEU A 222 -24.49 4.41 1.81
C LEU A 222 -24.81 5.11 0.48
N VAL A 223 -25.74 4.55 -0.30
CA VAL A 223 -26.18 5.16 -1.57
C VAL A 223 -26.91 6.47 -1.31
N GLU A 224 -27.82 6.51 -0.33
CA GLU A 224 -28.51 7.73 0.10
C GLU A 224 -27.55 8.81 0.61
N ALA A 225 -26.46 8.41 1.28
CA ALA A 225 -25.38 9.31 1.69
C ALA A 225 -24.55 9.87 0.51
N GLY A 226 -24.75 9.31 -0.70
CA GLY A 226 -24.13 9.74 -1.94
C GLY A 226 -22.96 8.87 -2.39
N CYS A 227 -22.71 7.71 -1.79
CA CYS A 227 -21.78 6.72 -2.35
C CYS A 227 -22.32 6.24 -3.70
N ASN A 228 -21.56 6.48 -4.79
CA ASN A 228 -21.99 6.18 -6.15
C ASN A 228 -21.06 5.19 -6.87
N ASN A 229 -20.13 4.58 -6.12
CA ASN A 229 -19.24 3.58 -6.67
C ASN A 229 -18.80 2.60 -5.58
N ILE A 230 -19.14 1.31 -5.70
CA ILE A 230 -18.90 0.33 -4.65
C ILE A 230 -18.13 -0.86 -5.20
N GLY A 231 -16.96 -1.12 -4.62
CA GLY A 231 -16.16 -2.32 -4.81
C GLY A 231 -16.49 -3.32 -3.71
N VAL A 232 -16.86 -4.54 -4.10
CA VAL A 232 -17.19 -5.63 -3.19
C VAL A 232 -16.26 -6.81 -3.45
N GLU A 233 -15.51 -7.25 -2.44
CA GLU A 233 -14.52 -8.32 -2.59
C GLU A 233 -14.94 -9.66 -1.94
N PRO A 234 -15.65 -10.55 -2.64
CA PRO A 234 -15.93 -11.91 -2.15
C PRO A 234 -14.67 -12.77 -2.07
N LYS A 235 -13.60 -12.39 -2.79
CA LYS A 235 -12.29 -13.07 -2.87
C LYS A 235 -12.34 -14.42 -3.61
N CYS A 236 -13.34 -15.26 -3.35
CA CYS A 236 -13.54 -16.59 -3.95
C CYS A 236 -15.02 -17.03 -3.89
N VAL A 237 -15.32 -18.30 -4.22
CA VAL A 237 -16.70 -18.82 -4.30
C VAL A 237 -16.98 -19.90 -3.26
N SER A 238 -16.00 -20.75 -2.96
CA SER A 238 -16.17 -21.83 -1.98
C SER A 238 -15.86 -21.37 -0.56
N VAL A 239 -16.59 -21.93 0.41
CA VAL A 239 -16.38 -21.65 1.83
C VAL A 239 -15.01 -22.14 2.28
N GLU A 240 -14.55 -23.28 1.78
CA GLU A 240 -13.23 -23.84 2.10
C GLU A 240 -12.11 -22.92 1.65
N THR A 241 -12.17 -22.40 0.43
CA THR A 241 -11.18 -21.45 -0.08
C THR A 241 -11.27 -20.12 0.67
N TYR A 242 -12.49 -19.67 1.01
CA TYR A 242 -12.67 -18.45 1.80
C TYR A 242 -12.03 -18.56 3.18
N MET A 243 -12.28 -19.67 3.89
CA MET A 243 -11.60 -20.00 5.15
C MET A 243 -10.10 -20.11 4.97
N LYS A 244 -9.61 -20.69 3.87
CA LYS A 244 -8.17 -20.72 3.58
C LYS A 244 -7.62 -19.32 3.36
N ILE A 245 -8.26 -18.42 2.63
CA ILE A 245 -7.73 -17.07 2.38
C ILE A 245 -7.73 -16.24 3.65
N THR A 246 -8.85 -16.29 4.38
CA THR A 246 -9.08 -15.47 5.58
C THR A 246 -8.36 -16.04 6.81
N GLY A 247 -8.37 -17.37 6.95
CA GLY A 247 -7.95 -18.07 8.16
C GLY A 247 -9.02 -18.09 9.25
N LEU A 248 -10.27 -17.85 8.89
CA LEU A 248 -11.42 -18.17 9.74
C LEU A 248 -11.43 -19.68 10.02
N LYS A 249 -11.60 -20.03 11.30
CA LYS A 249 -11.71 -21.43 11.75
C LYS A 249 -13.16 -21.89 11.87
N ASP A 250 -14.07 -20.96 12.10
CA ASP A 250 -15.51 -21.23 12.16
C ASP A 250 -16.09 -21.22 10.75
N ARG A 251 -16.56 -22.39 10.31
CA ARG A 251 -17.17 -22.58 8.99
C ARG A 251 -18.50 -21.84 8.85
N SER A 252 -19.34 -21.84 9.88
CA SER A 252 -20.65 -21.19 9.85
C SER A 252 -20.48 -19.67 9.71
N LEU A 253 -19.51 -19.10 10.43
CA LEU A 253 -19.16 -17.69 10.29
C LEU A 253 -18.58 -17.36 8.90
N ALA A 254 -17.69 -18.20 8.38
CA ALA A 254 -17.12 -18.03 7.05
C ALA A 254 -18.19 -18.08 5.95
N GLU A 255 -19.12 -19.04 6.05
CA GLU A 255 -20.25 -19.18 5.14
C GLU A 255 -21.18 -17.97 5.23
N LYS A 256 -21.51 -17.51 6.44
CA LYS A 256 -22.31 -16.29 6.65
C LYS A 256 -21.67 -15.09 5.96
N TYR A 257 -20.38 -14.83 6.18
CA TYR A 257 -19.68 -13.69 5.59
C TYR A 257 -19.60 -13.77 4.06
N LEU A 258 -19.24 -14.94 3.53
CA LEU A 258 -19.18 -15.14 2.08
C LEU A 258 -20.56 -14.95 1.43
N ASN A 259 -21.61 -15.47 2.06
CA ASN A 259 -23.00 -15.30 1.59
C ASN A 259 -23.44 -13.84 1.65
N THR A 260 -23.09 -13.10 2.72
CA THR A 260 -23.38 -11.65 2.78
C THR A 260 -22.72 -10.92 1.63
N THR A 261 -21.43 -11.18 1.36
CA THR A 261 -20.70 -10.50 0.29
C THR A 261 -21.29 -10.79 -1.09
N TRP A 262 -21.67 -12.03 -1.40
CA TRP A 262 -22.33 -12.35 -2.67
C TRP A 262 -23.74 -11.75 -2.78
N LYS A 263 -24.53 -11.77 -1.71
CA LYS A 263 -25.84 -11.12 -1.68
C LYS A 263 -25.74 -9.61 -1.85
N ALA A 264 -24.70 -8.97 -1.33
CA ALA A 264 -24.44 -7.55 -1.54
C ALA A 264 -24.25 -7.22 -3.03
N ILE A 265 -23.51 -8.07 -3.76
CA ILE A 265 -23.31 -7.92 -5.21
C ILE A 265 -24.65 -8.05 -5.97
N GLU A 266 -25.42 -9.09 -5.66
CA GLU A 266 -26.75 -9.33 -6.24
C GLU A 266 -27.67 -8.13 -5.98
N TYR A 267 -27.76 -7.68 -4.73
CA TYR A 267 -28.61 -6.57 -4.32
C TYR A 267 -28.22 -5.25 -5.00
N LEU A 268 -26.92 -4.93 -5.07
CA LEU A 268 -26.42 -3.74 -5.78
C LEU A 268 -26.79 -3.79 -7.26
N ASN A 269 -26.60 -4.94 -7.91
CA ASN A 269 -26.92 -5.10 -9.33
C ASN A 269 -28.43 -4.97 -9.60
N GLU A 270 -29.27 -5.54 -8.74
CA GLU A 270 -30.73 -5.49 -8.91
C GLU A 270 -31.31 -4.09 -8.66
N ASN A 271 -30.80 -3.36 -7.67
CA ASN A 271 -31.47 -2.16 -7.15
C ASN A 271 -30.75 -0.85 -7.51
N TYR A 272 -29.46 -0.90 -7.87
CA TYR A 272 -28.62 0.29 -8.00
C TYR A 272 -27.73 0.34 -9.23
N LEU A 273 -27.87 -0.58 -10.20
CA LEU A 273 -27.03 -0.63 -11.39
C LEU A 273 -27.06 0.67 -12.23
N ASP A 274 -28.16 1.41 -12.20
CA ASP A 274 -28.36 2.69 -12.89
C ASP A 274 -27.77 3.90 -12.13
N LYS A 275 -27.45 3.74 -10.85
CA LYS A 275 -27.01 4.83 -9.95
C LYS A 275 -25.60 4.66 -9.41
N VAL A 276 -25.16 3.41 -9.25
CA VAL A 276 -23.92 3.02 -8.59
C VAL A 276 -23.10 2.22 -9.56
N TYR A 277 -21.83 2.61 -9.72
CA TYR A 277 -20.86 1.78 -10.41
C TYR A 277 -20.41 0.64 -9.49
N ILE A 278 -20.48 -0.61 -9.97
CA ILE A 278 -20.19 -1.79 -9.16
C ILE A 278 -18.93 -2.47 -9.68
N GLY A 279 -18.00 -2.76 -8.77
CA GLY A 279 -16.80 -3.56 -9.02
C GLY A 279 -16.74 -4.79 -8.12
N ILE A 280 -16.23 -5.90 -8.65
CA ILE A 280 -16.07 -7.15 -7.90
C ILE A 280 -14.59 -7.49 -7.79
N GLY A 281 -14.12 -7.71 -6.56
CA GLY A 281 -12.75 -8.12 -6.26
C GLY A 281 -12.60 -9.62 -6.02
N LEU A 282 -11.80 -10.29 -6.84
CA LEU A 282 -11.37 -11.67 -6.65
C LEU A 282 -9.88 -11.71 -6.30
N VAL A 283 -9.42 -12.82 -5.72
CA VAL A 283 -7.99 -13.07 -5.50
C VAL A 283 -7.56 -14.33 -6.21
N TYR A 284 -6.30 -14.34 -6.67
CA TYR A 284 -5.69 -15.56 -7.19
C TYR A 284 -4.31 -15.79 -6.60
N ASN A 285 -4.10 -17.01 -6.11
CA ASN A 285 -2.80 -17.61 -5.89
C ASN A 285 -2.97 -19.11 -6.09
N ARG A 286 -2.10 -19.76 -6.88
CA ARG A 286 -2.23 -21.18 -7.22
C ARG A 286 -2.28 -22.12 -6.01
N GLU A 287 -1.72 -21.70 -4.87
CA GLU A 287 -1.72 -22.49 -3.62
C GLU A 287 -3.03 -22.32 -2.81
N LEU A 288 -3.86 -21.33 -3.16
CA LEU A 288 -5.08 -20.98 -2.42
C LEU A 288 -6.35 -21.16 -3.24
N VAL A 289 -6.33 -20.74 -4.51
CA VAL A 289 -7.49 -20.70 -5.40
C VAL A 289 -7.15 -21.47 -6.68
N THR A 290 -7.97 -22.45 -7.01
CA THR A 290 -7.79 -23.23 -8.25
C THR A 290 -8.30 -22.46 -9.45
N LEU A 291 -7.81 -22.80 -10.65
CA LEU A 291 -8.32 -22.21 -11.89
C LEU A 291 -9.79 -22.59 -12.14
N ASP A 292 -10.22 -23.77 -11.69
CA ASP A 292 -11.62 -24.19 -11.76
C ASP A 292 -12.51 -23.33 -10.86
N GLU A 293 -12.03 -22.93 -9.68
CA GLU A 293 -12.77 -22.00 -8.82
C GLU A 293 -12.84 -20.59 -9.42
N ILE A 294 -11.78 -20.14 -10.11
CA ILE A 294 -11.84 -18.91 -10.92
C ILE A 294 -12.90 -19.02 -12.02
N ALA A 295 -12.98 -20.15 -12.73
CA ALA A 295 -14.02 -20.37 -13.75
C ALA A 295 -15.43 -20.28 -13.15
N LYS A 296 -15.67 -20.96 -12.02
CA LYS A 296 -16.94 -20.89 -11.27
C LYS A 296 -17.28 -19.48 -10.80
N ALA A 297 -16.27 -18.71 -10.37
CA ALA A 297 -16.45 -17.30 -10.02
C ALA A 297 -16.90 -16.50 -11.24
N GLY A 298 -16.26 -16.73 -12.39
CA GLY A 298 -16.63 -16.13 -13.67
C GLY A 298 -18.08 -16.43 -14.06
N GLU A 299 -18.47 -17.70 -14.02
CA GLU A 299 -19.83 -18.16 -14.32
C GLU A 299 -20.87 -17.53 -13.38
N LYS A 300 -20.59 -17.52 -12.08
CA LYS A 300 -21.48 -16.90 -11.07
C LYS A 300 -21.65 -15.40 -11.29
N ILE A 301 -20.57 -14.68 -11.59
CA ILE A 301 -20.66 -13.24 -11.87
C ILE A 301 -21.39 -13.00 -13.19
N ALA A 302 -21.12 -13.81 -14.22
CA ALA A 302 -21.78 -13.69 -15.52
C ALA A 302 -23.29 -13.97 -15.42
N SER A 303 -23.72 -14.88 -14.54
CA SER A 303 -25.15 -15.12 -14.27
C SER A 303 -25.83 -13.97 -13.54
N ILE A 304 -25.09 -13.17 -12.76
CA ILE A 304 -25.62 -11.94 -12.16
C ILE A 304 -25.72 -10.86 -13.23
N ASN A 305 -24.58 -10.52 -13.84
CA ASN A 305 -24.49 -9.57 -14.96
C ASN A 305 -23.08 -9.61 -15.57
N PRO A 306 -22.93 -9.97 -16.87
CA PRO A 306 -21.63 -10.11 -17.52
C PRO A 306 -20.88 -8.78 -17.72
N HIS A 307 -21.55 -7.64 -17.54
CA HIS A 307 -20.96 -6.31 -17.70
C HIS A 307 -20.35 -5.73 -16.42
N LEU A 308 -20.55 -6.37 -15.27
CA LEU A 308 -19.92 -5.95 -14.02
C LEU A 308 -18.39 -5.99 -14.16
N GLN A 309 -17.70 -4.98 -13.61
CA GLN A 309 -16.25 -4.98 -13.58
C GLN A 309 -15.78 -6.06 -12.60
N VAL A 310 -14.84 -6.89 -13.04
CA VAL A 310 -14.15 -7.85 -12.19
C VAL A 310 -12.66 -7.52 -12.19
N THR A 311 -12.11 -7.33 -10.99
CA THR A 311 -10.68 -7.15 -10.79
C THR A 311 -10.13 -8.33 -10.00
N VAL A 312 -9.08 -8.99 -10.51
CA VAL A 312 -8.41 -10.09 -9.81
C VAL A 312 -7.05 -9.65 -9.30
N LEU A 313 -6.85 -9.77 -7.98
CA LEU A 313 -5.60 -9.44 -7.31
C LEU A 313 -4.62 -10.63 -7.35
N ASP A 314 -3.34 -10.37 -7.64
CA ASP A 314 -2.26 -11.35 -7.67
C ASP A 314 -1.73 -11.67 -6.27
N TYR A 315 -2.58 -12.29 -5.45
CA TYR A 315 -2.37 -12.49 -4.03
C TYR A 315 -0.98 -13.01 -3.66
N PHE A 316 -0.24 -12.24 -2.87
CA PHE A 316 1.18 -12.46 -2.55
C PHE A 316 1.46 -12.19 -1.06
N PRO A 317 2.59 -12.70 -0.50
CA PRO A 317 2.82 -12.64 0.94
C PRO A 317 3.40 -11.30 1.42
N ALA A 318 2.58 -10.25 1.39
CA ALA A 318 2.94 -8.93 1.89
C ALA A 318 3.22 -8.92 3.41
N PHE A 319 2.44 -9.68 4.18
CA PHE A 319 2.50 -9.71 5.65
C PHE A 319 2.79 -11.10 6.25
N ARG A 320 1.87 -12.07 6.13
CA ARG A 320 2.09 -13.47 6.55
C ARG A 320 2.27 -14.37 5.33
N ARG A 321 2.22 -15.69 5.58
CA ARG A 321 2.36 -16.77 4.59
C ARG A 321 3.53 -16.57 3.63
N ARG A 322 4.69 -16.21 4.19
CA ARG A 322 5.93 -15.86 3.47
C ARG A 322 6.44 -16.95 2.51
N THR A 323 5.90 -18.15 2.60
CA THR A 323 6.16 -19.27 1.69
C THR A 323 5.41 -19.18 0.36
N LEU A 324 4.29 -18.44 0.30
CA LEU A 324 3.52 -18.29 -0.94
C LEU A 324 4.33 -17.59 -2.01
N LYS A 325 4.26 -18.10 -3.23
CA LYS A 325 4.84 -17.40 -4.39
C LYS A 325 3.81 -16.45 -5.00
N ARG A 326 4.21 -15.21 -5.28
CA ARG A 326 3.39 -14.26 -6.04
C ARG A 326 3.08 -14.85 -7.43
N PRO A 327 1.83 -14.82 -7.90
CA PRO A 327 1.50 -15.21 -9.26
C PRO A 327 2.32 -14.43 -10.29
N SER A 328 2.81 -15.13 -11.31
CA SER A 328 3.47 -14.48 -12.44
C SER A 328 2.46 -13.74 -13.33
N PRO A 329 2.88 -12.72 -14.10
CA PRO A 329 2.01 -12.08 -15.08
C PRO A 329 1.36 -13.07 -16.06
N ALA A 330 2.07 -14.13 -16.46
CA ALA A 330 1.54 -15.18 -17.34
C ALA A 330 0.38 -15.96 -16.70
N GLU A 331 0.47 -16.26 -15.40
CA GLU A 331 -0.63 -16.87 -14.66
C GLU A 331 -1.85 -15.95 -14.58
N MET A 332 -1.63 -14.66 -14.29
CA MET A 332 -2.73 -13.70 -14.20
C MET A 332 -3.40 -13.47 -15.56
N ILE A 333 -2.66 -13.53 -16.66
CA ILE A 333 -3.23 -13.53 -18.02
C ILE A 333 -4.08 -14.79 -18.25
N LYS A 334 -3.67 -15.94 -17.74
CA LYS A 334 -4.49 -17.18 -17.82
C LYS A 334 -5.79 -17.03 -17.04
N VAL A 335 -5.73 -16.49 -15.82
CA VAL A 335 -6.90 -16.17 -14.98
C VAL A 335 -7.85 -15.23 -15.72
N LYS A 336 -7.32 -14.16 -16.32
CA LYS A 336 -8.09 -13.21 -17.13
C LYS A 336 -8.87 -13.91 -18.25
N LYS A 337 -8.18 -14.74 -19.04
CA LYS A 337 -8.80 -15.49 -20.15
C LYS A 337 -9.91 -16.43 -19.67
N ILE A 338 -9.73 -17.09 -18.53
CA ILE A 338 -10.76 -17.98 -17.97
C ILE A 338 -12.03 -17.18 -17.63
N LEU A 339 -11.89 -16.03 -16.99
CA LEU A 339 -13.01 -15.16 -16.63
C LEU A 339 -13.71 -14.58 -17.88
N GLU A 340 -12.96 -14.17 -18.89
CA GLU A 340 -13.52 -13.70 -20.17
C GLU A 340 -14.25 -14.83 -20.91
N ASN A 341 -13.70 -16.04 -20.92
CA ASN A 341 -14.34 -17.21 -21.51
C ASN A 341 -15.63 -17.62 -20.78
N ALA A 342 -15.76 -17.29 -19.49
CA ALA A 342 -17.00 -17.45 -18.72
C ALA A 342 -18.08 -16.40 -19.10
N GLY A 343 -17.77 -15.48 -20.02
CA GLY A 343 -18.71 -14.50 -20.57
C GLY A 343 -18.54 -13.07 -20.05
N LEU A 344 -17.63 -12.84 -19.10
CA LEU A 344 -17.40 -11.52 -18.50
C LEU A 344 -16.79 -10.55 -19.50
N LYS A 345 -17.31 -9.32 -19.54
CA LYS A 345 -16.92 -8.28 -20.51
C LYS A 345 -15.85 -7.33 -20.00
N THR A 346 -15.77 -7.15 -18.69
CA THR A 346 -14.88 -6.15 -18.08
C THR A 346 -13.98 -6.81 -17.04
N VAL A 347 -12.93 -7.49 -17.50
CA VAL A 347 -11.98 -8.19 -16.62
C VAL A 347 -10.64 -7.45 -16.55
N ILE A 348 -10.22 -7.15 -15.32
CA ILE A 348 -8.94 -6.53 -14.98
C ILE A 348 -8.16 -7.52 -14.11
N VAL A 349 -6.84 -7.64 -14.34
CA VAL A 349 -5.96 -8.40 -13.45
C VAL A 349 -4.80 -7.55 -12.99
N GLN A 350 -4.53 -7.56 -11.68
CA GLN A 350 -3.30 -7.04 -11.11
C GLN A 350 -2.16 -8.00 -11.42
N THR A 351 -0.98 -7.47 -11.74
CA THR A 351 0.25 -8.25 -11.91
C THR A 351 1.43 -7.53 -11.27
N SER A 352 2.56 -8.22 -11.14
CA SER A 352 3.81 -7.63 -10.68
C SER A 352 4.36 -6.50 -11.56
N ILE A 353 3.85 -6.33 -12.78
CA ILE A 353 4.25 -5.28 -13.72
C ILE A 353 3.15 -4.23 -13.94
N GLY A 354 2.07 -4.28 -13.16
CA GLY A 354 0.93 -3.35 -13.26
C GLY A 354 -0.39 -4.06 -13.60
N HIS A 355 -1.41 -3.26 -13.88
CA HIS A 355 -2.75 -3.76 -14.22
C HIS A 355 -2.88 -4.06 -15.72
N ILE A 356 -3.50 -5.18 -16.04
CA ILE A 356 -3.92 -5.52 -17.40
C ILE A 356 -5.43 -5.35 -17.47
N GLY A 357 -5.87 -4.35 -18.23
CA GLY A 357 -7.29 -4.00 -18.38
C GLY A 357 -8.08 -4.95 -19.30
N PRO A 358 -9.36 -4.65 -19.56
CA PRO A 358 -10.23 -5.45 -20.42
C PRO A 358 -9.64 -5.66 -21.82
N GLY A 359 -9.96 -6.81 -22.45
CA GLY A 359 -9.66 -7.01 -23.87
C GLY A 359 -10.33 -5.93 -24.72
N LYS A 360 -9.69 -5.55 -25.84
CA LYS A 360 -10.32 -4.70 -26.85
C LYS A 360 -11.43 -5.45 -27.58
#